data_AF-A0A7W9CBT6-F1
#
_entry.id   AF-A0A7W9CBT6-F1
#
_cell.length_a   1.000
_cell.length_b   1.000
_cell.length_c   1.000
_cell.angle_alpha   90.00
_cell.angle_beta   90.00
_cell.angle_gamma   90.00
#
_symmetry.space_group_name_H-M   'P 1'
#
loop_
_entity.id
_entity.type
_entity.pdbx_description
1 polymer ?
#
loop_
_entity_poly.entity_id
_entity_poly.type
_entity_poly.pdbx_seq_one_letter_code
_entity_poly.pdbx_strand_id
1 'polypeptide(L)'
;MLTTGEAREPRFGFIISKQVGTAVIRNTVRRRLKAVCAEAIADVPEGTDVVIRALPASATATFGELKADVTRCLARLDRAATRS
;
A
#
# COMPACT_ATOMS: atom_id res chain seq x y z
N MET A 1 2.55 -17.20 -20.27
CA MET A 1 2.18 -15.84 -19.82
C MET A 1 0.76 -15.60 -20.28
N LEU A 2 -0.22 -15.60 -19.37
CA LEU A 2 -1.62 -15.38 -19.71
C LEU A 2 -1.96 -13.94 -19.31
N THR A 3 -1.92 -13.04 -20.29
CA THR A 3 -2.45 -11.69 -20.18
C THR A 3 -3.97 -11.76 -20.34
N THR A 4 -4.68 -11.96 -19.23
CA THR A 4 -6.13 -11.69 -19.23
C THR A 4 -6.31 -10.19 -19.20
N GLY A 5 -6.61 -9.61 -20.36
CA GLY A 5 -6.94 -8.19 -20.54
C GLY A 5 -8.25 -7.79 -19.86
N GLU A 6 -8.27 -7.77 -18.53
CA GLU A 6 -9.18 -6.88 -17.81
C GLU A 6 -8.35 -5.69 -17.32
N ALA A 7 -8.73 -4.48 -17.74
CA ALA A 7 -8.32 -3.24 -17.10
C ALA A 7 -8.78 -3.29 -15.64
N ARG A 8 -7.96 -3.89 -14.78
CA ARG A 8 -8.26 -4.06 -13.36
C ARG A 8 -7.61 -2.90 -12.63
N GLU A 9 -8.44 -2.16 -11.90
CA GLU A 9 -7.96 -1.14 -10.97
C GLU A 9 -6.87 -1.74 -10.06
N PRO A 10 -5.81 -0.97 -9.74
CA PRO A 10 -4.74 -1.42 -8.86
C PRO A 10 -5.31 -1.95 -7.55
N ARG A 11 -4.91 -3.17 -7.17
CA ARG A 11 -5.40 -3.81 -5.95
C ARG A 11 -4.42 -3.59 -4.81
N PHE A 12 -4.92 -3.02 -3.72
CA PHE A 12 -4.13 -2.82 -2.51
C PHE A 12 -4.53 -3.81 -1.41
N GLY A 13 -3.61 -4.72 -1.09
CA GLY A 13 -3.68 -5.61 0.06
C GLY A 13 -2.98 -5.02 1.28
N PHE A 14 -3.58 -5.14 2.46
CA PHE A 14 -2.98 -4.67 3.72
C PHE A 14 -2.79 -5.82 4.71
N ILE A 15 -1.54 -6.10 5.08
CA ILE A 15 -1.18 -7.09 6.09
C ILE A 15 -0.79 -6.36 7.37
N ILE A 16 -1.60 -6.50 8.42
CA ILE A 16 -1.36 -5.85 9.72
C ILE A 16 -1.30 -6.93 10.79
N SER A 17 -0.11 -7.16 11.33
CA SER A 17 0.10 -8.20 12.34
C SER A 17 -0.46 -7.80 13.71
N LYS A 18 -0.70 -8.78 14.59
CA LYS A 18 -1.09 -8.53 15.99
C LYS A 18 -0.04 -7.70 16.76
N GLN A 19 1.22 -7.76 16.34
CA GLN A 19 2.33 -7.02 16.98
C GLN A 19 2.23 -5.50 16.79
N VAL A 20 1.44 -5.02 15.82
CA VAL A 20 1.19 -3.58 15.61
C VAL A 20 0.35 -3.00 16.75
N GLY A 21 -0.46 -3.81 17.43
CA GLY A 21 -1.21 -3.37 18.60
C GLY A 21 -2.65 -3.86 18.62
N THR A 22 -3.49 -3.15 19.38
CA THR A 22 -4.90 -3.49 19.58
C THR A 22 -5.70 -3.40 18.27
N ALA A 23 -6.90 -3.97 18.25
CA ALA A 23 -7.78 -3.89 17.08
C ALA A 23 -8.03 -2.44 16.62
N VAL A 24 -8.14 -1.49 17.55
CA VAL A 24 -8.37 -0.07 17.26
C VAL A 24 -7.15 0.56 16.57
N ILE A 25 -5.94 0.28 17.05
CA ILE A 25 -4.70 0.76 16.42
C ILE A 25 -4.57 0.17 15.02
N ARG A 26 -4.78 -1.14 14.86
CA ARG A 26 -4.71 -1.82 13.56
C ARG A 26 -5.75 -1.30 12.55
N ASN A 27 -6.98 -1.03 13.01
CA ASN A 27 -8.02 -0.45 12.15
C ASN A 27 -7.71 1.00 11.76
N THR A 28 -7.14 1.77 12.68
CA THR A 28 -6.67 3.13 12.39
C THR A 28 -5.57 3.11 11.33
N VAL A 29 -4.56 2.24 11.49
CA VAL A 29 -3.48 2.06 10.49
C VAL A 29 -4.06 1.62 9.15
N ARG A 30 -4.96 0.62 9.13
CA ARG A 30 -5.64 0.18 7.90
C ARG A 30 -6.36 1.34 7.20
N ARG A 31 -7.12 2.15 7.96
CA ARG A 31 -7.88 3.27 7.40
C ARG A 31 -6.94 4.35 6.85
N ARG A 32 -5.87 4.68 7.57
CA ARG A 32 -4.84 5.63 7.12
C ARG A 32 -4.15 5.15 5.84
N LEU A 33 -3.70 3.90 5.80
CA LEU A 33 -3.07 3.32 4.63
C LEU A 33 -4.02 3.29 3.43
N LYS A 34 -5.30 2.95 3.64
CA LYS A 34 -6.30 2.98 2.57
C LYS A 34 -6.52 4.39 2.01
N ALA A 35 -6.53 5.42 2.86
CA ALA A 35 -6.64 6.81 2.40
C ALA A 35 -5.43 7.22 1.54
N VAL A 36 -4.21 6.90 1.99
CA VAL A 36 -2.99 7.18 1.22
C VAL A 36 -3.00 6.44 -0.13
N CYS A 37 -3.37 5.16 -0.14
CA CYS A 37 -3.42 4.37 -1.38
C CYS A 37 -4.52 4.86 -2.33
N ALA A 38 -5.65 5.38 -1.81
CA ALA A 38 -6.71 5.95 -2.64
C ALA A 38 -6.24 7.23 -3.36
N GLU A 39 -5.40 8.05 -2.72
CA GLU A 39 -4.78 9.20 -3.37
C GLU A 39 -3.73 8.78 -4.41
N ALA A 40 -2.97 7.72 -4.12
CA ALA A 40 -1.87 7.27 -4.97
C ALA A 40 -2.29 6.26 -6.07
N ILE A 41 -3.56 5.86 -6.14
CA ILE A 41 -4.04 4.88 -7.12
C ILE A 41 -3.84 5.36 -8.57
N ALA A 42 -3.92 6.67 -8.79
CA ALA A 42 -3.70 7.29 -10.10
C ALA A 42 -2.24 7.18 -10.58
N ASP A 43 -1.30 7.01 -9.66
CA ASP A 43 0.13 6.88 -9.96
C ASP A 43 0.55 5.42 -10.16
N VAL A 44 -0.34 4.45 -9.91
CA VAL A 44 -0.02 3.02 -10.02
C VAL A 44 -0.52 2.46 -11.34
N PRO A 45 0.33 1.77 -12.13
CA PRO A 45 -0.10 1.13 -13.36
C PRO A 45 -1.26 0.14 -13.14
N GLU A 46 -2.24 0.17 -14.04
CA GLU A 46 -3.36 -0.77 -14.04
C GLU A 46 -2.87 -2.23 -14.07
N GLY A 47 -3.59 -3.12 -13.37
CA GLY A 47 -3.20 -4.53 -13.25
C GLY A 47 -2.09 -4.81 -12.24
N THR A 48 -1.64 -3.81 -11.47
CA THR A 48 -0.66 -4.02 -10.39
C THR A 48 -1.34 -4.45 -9.08
N ASP A 49 -0.86 -5.56 -8.52
CA ASP A 49 -1.20 -6.00 -7.17
C ASP A 49 -0.14 -5.50 -6.17
N VAL A 50 -0.53 -4.61 -5.26
CA VAL A 50 0.36 -4.02 -4.24
C VAL A 50 -0.03 -4.54 -2.86
N VAL A 51 0.91 -5.19 -2.15
CA VAL A 51 0.71 -5.65 -0.78
C VAL A 51 1.56 -4.84 0.19
N ILE A 52 0.91 -4.13 1.11
CA ILE A 52 1.56 -3.32 2.13
C ILE A 52 1.53 -4.05 3.47
N ARG A 53 2.72 -4.33 4.00
CA ARG A 53 2.89 -4.92 5.34
C ARG A 53 3.15 -3.81 6.36
N ALA A 54 2.21 -3.62 7.29
CA ALA A 54 2.41 -2.74 8.43
C ALA A 54 3.35 -3.40 9.44
N LEU A 55 4.44 -2.71 9.77
CA LEU A 55 5.38 -3.10 10.81
C LEU A 55 4.93 -2.53 12.16
N PRO A 56 5.44 -3.04 13.31
CA PRO A 56 5.09 -2.50 14.62
C PRO A 56 5.31 -0.98 14.75
N ALA A 57 6.30 -0.42 14.06
CA ALA A 57 6.55 1.02 14.01
C ALA A 57 5.38 1.83 13.40
N SER A 58 4.55 1.23 12.54
CA SER A 58 3.37 1.86 11.96
C SER A 58 2.29 2.20 13.00
N ALA A 59 2.36 1.63 14.20
CA ALA A 59 1.43 1.90 15.30
C ALA A 59 1.56 3.31 15.85
N THR A 60 2.79 3.81 15.95
CA THR A 60 3.13 5.13 16.48
C THR A 60 3.42 6.15 15.38
N ALA A 61 3.56 5.69 14.13
CA ALA A 61 3.77 6.56 12.98
C ALA A 61 2.60 7.53 12.77
N THR A 62 2.94 8.76 12.47
CA THR A 62 2.03 9.80 12.03
C THR A 62 1.50 9.49 10.63
N PHE A 63 0.40 10.14 10.24
CA PHE A 63 -0.13 10.00 8.88
C PHE A 63 0.87 10.45 7.81
N GLY A 64 1.63 11.53 8.08
CA GLY A 64 2.66 12.04 7.17
C GLY A 64 3.80 11.04 6.95
N GLU A 65 4.26 10.38 8.00
CA GLU A 65 5.29 9.33 7.89
C GLU A 65 4.78 8.13 7.09
N LEU A 66 3.56 7.67 7.37
CA LEU A 66 2.94 6.58 6.60
C LEU A 66 2.78 6.95 5.13
N LYS A 67 2.38 8.19 4.83
CA LYS A 67 2.26 8.69 3.45
C LYS A 67 3.62 8.71 2.76
N ALA A 68 4.63 9.28 3.41
CA ALA A 68 5.99 9.34 2.86
C ALA A 68 6.56 7.95 2.56
N ASP A 69 6.37 6.99 3.48
CA ASP A 69 6.81 5.60 3.29
C ASP A 69 6.11 4.92 2.11
N VAL A 70 4.78 5.07 2.00
CA VAL A 70 4.01 4.50 0.88
C VAL A 70 4.43 5.12 -0.45
N THR A 71 4.48 6.45 -0.55
CA THR A 71 4.92 7.14 -1.78
C THR A 71 6.33 6.74 -2.17
N ARG A 72 7.25 6.60 -1.21
CA ARG A 72 8.62 6.13 -1.47
C ARG A 72 8.66 4.70 -2.00
N CYS A 73 7.77 3.83 -1.50
CA CYS A 73 7.66 2.45 -1.99
C CYS A 73 7.04 2.39 -3.39
N LEU A 74 5.99 3.17 -3.66
CA LEU A 74 5.34 3.26 -4.97
C LEU A 74 6.30 3.79 -6.05
N ALA A 75 7.05 4.86 -5.77
CA ALA A 75 8.07 5.38 -6.67
C ALA A 75 9.21 4.37 -6.97
N ARG A 76 9.34 3.32 -6.14
CA ARG A 76 10.28 2.22 -6.35
C ARG A 76 9.66 1.10 -7.20
N LEU A 77 8.34 0.90 -7.11
CA LEU A 77 7.59 -0.02 -7.96
C LEU A 77 7.61 0.43 -9.42
N ASP A 78 7.46 1.72 -9.71
CA ASP A 78 7.54 2.24 -11.09
C ASP A 78 8.85 1.83 -11.79
N ARG A 79 9.98 1.90 -11.07
CA ARG A 79 11.28 1.50 -11.61
C ARG A 79 11.45 -0.01 -11.79
N ALA A 80 10.72 -0.81 -11.00
CA ALA A 80 10.74 -2.26 -11.11
C ALA A 80 9.79 -2.75 -12.21
N ALA A 81 8.65 -2.08 -12.41
CA ALA A 81 7.68 -2.36 -13.46
C ALA A 81 8.25 -2.11 -14.87
N THR A 82 9.16 -1.14 -15.03
CA THR A 82 9.88 -0.90 -16.31
C THR A 82 10.87 -2.03 -16.68
N ARG A 83 11.10 -3.01 -15.80
CA ARG A 83 12.10 -4.09 -16.01
C ARG A 83 11.51 -5.47 -16.29
N SER A 84 10.21 -5.60 -16.51
CA SER A 84 9.55 -6.90 -16.75
C SER A 84 8.81 -6.97 -18.07
#